data_AF-A0AAV8EX56-F1
#
_entry.id   AF-A0AAV8EX56-F1
#
_cell.length_a   1.000
_cell.length_b   1.000
_cell.length_c   1.000
_cell.angle_alpha   90.00
_cell.angle_beta   90.00
_cell.angle_gamma   90.00
#
_symmetry.space_group_name_H-M   'P 1'
#
loop_
_entity.id
_entity.type
_entity.pdbx_description
1 polymer ?
#
loop_
_entity_poly.entity_id
_entity_poly.type
_entity_poly.pdbx_seq_one_letter_code
_entity_poly.pdbx_strand_id
1 'polypeptide(L)'
;MGRKWDIVEILFPLTSPVPEVHDWSVQGILQYVKSNTFKEKNKEIMEKNLADLKVKGAYSFKKKEYWAAAFFYCEAIEIASMLGSDDAALFSNRSLCFLRLGIGEWALMEAVVAQSLRPEWPKAYYRVGAACMLLKEYEKACQAFMDGLQLDPTNREMKEAHREAVDCLRKSPFGEGSQ
;
A
#
# COMPACT_ATOMS: atom_id res chain seq x y z
N MET A 1 23.43 24.32 -35.10
CA MET A 1 22.94 23.35 -34.10
C MET A 1 22.21 24.13 -33.01
N GLY A 2 20.89 24.22 -33.07
CA GLY A 2 20.09 24.89 -32.03
C GLY A 2 20.17 24.09 -30.73
N ARG A 3 20.30 24.76 -29.58
CA ARG A 3 20.28 24.06 -28.30
C ARG A 3 18.85 23.55 -28.11
N LYS A 4 18.69 22.33 -27.55
CA LYS A 4 17.38 21.67 -27.35
C LYS A 4 16.34 22.51 -26.58
N TRP A 5 16.75 23.64 -26.00
CA TRP A 5 15.98 24.45 -25.06
C TRP A 5 15.49 25.77 -25.66
N ASP A 6 15.89 26.12 -26.88
CA ASP A 6 15.56 27.42 -27.52
C ASP A 6 14.03 27.64 -27.63
N ILE A 7 13.25 26.56 -27.76
CA ILE A 7 11.77 26.61 -27.80
C ILE A 7 11.16 26.96 -26.43
N VAL A 8 11.77 26.50 -25.34
CA VAL A 8 11.26 26.73 -23.97
C VAL A 8 11.50 28.17 -23.55
N GLU A 9 12.63 28.76 -23.97
CA GLU A 9 13.02 30.13 -23.63
C GLU A 9 12.06 31.19 -24.18
N ILE A 10 11.39 30.91 -25.31
CA ILE A 10 10.34 31.79 -25.90
C ILE A 10 9.21 32.05 -24.89
N LEU A 11 8.98 31.13 -23.95
CA LEU A 11 7.91 31.25 -22.96
C LEU A 11 8.27 32.16 -21.77
N PHE A 12 9.55 32.40 -21.49
CA PHE A 12 9.96 33.10 -20.25
C PHE A 12 9.47 34.55 -20.15
N PRO A 13 9.44 35.36 -21.22
CA PRO A 13 8.81 36.68 -21.17
C PRO A 13 7.30 36.65 -20.90
N LEU A 14 6.66 35.48 -21.09
CA LEU A 14 5.22 35.26 -20.88
C LEU A 14 4.91 34.60 -19.54
N THR A 15 5.92 34.27 -18.73
CA THR A 15 5.75 33.64 -17.42
C THR A 15 6.35 34.49 -16.31
N SER A 16 5.76 34.40 -15.13
CA SER A 16 6.34 35.03 -13.93
C SER A 16 7.35 34.10 -13.26
N PRO A 17 8.50 34.62 -12.80
CA PRO A 17 9.46 33.84 -12.04
C PRO A 17 8.85 33.24 -10.77
N VAL A 18 9.19 31.99 -10.49
CA VAL A 18 8.93 31.37 -9.19
C VAL A 18 9.81 32.09 -8.16
N PRO A 19 9.26 32.62 -7.04
CA PRO A 19 10.00 33.45 -6.10
C PRO A 19 11.31 32.85 -5.59
N GLU A 20 11.36 31.52 -5.48
CA GLU A 20 12.51 30.76 -5.00
C GLU A 20 13.60 30.52 -6.05
N VAL A 21 13.34 30.82 -7.33
CA VAL A 21 14.27 30.62 -8.43
C VAL A 21 14.89 31.97 -8.82
N HIS A 22 16.09 32.25 -8.31
CA HIS A 22 16.78 33.52 -8.54
C HIS A 22 17.27 33.73 -9.98
N ASP A 23 17.60 32.66 -10.69
CA ASP A 23 17.97 32.69 -12.11
C ASP A 23 16.82 32.11 -12.94
N TRP A 24 16.02 33.00 -13.55
CA TRP A 24 14.88 32.62 -14.40
C TRP A 24 15.29 32.28 -15.83
N SER A 25 16.36 31.48 -15.96
CA SER A 25 16.80 30.84 -17.19
C SER A 25 16.56 29.32 -17.12
N VAL A 26 16.68 28.61 -18.26
CA VAL A 26 16.54 27.15 -18.27
C VAL A 26 17.61 26.52 -17.37
N GLN A 27 18.83 27.06 -17.40
CA GLN A 27 19.92 26.58 -16.56
C GLN A 27 19.66 26.84 -15.07
N GLY A 28 19.19 28.04 -14.72
CA GLY A 28 18.86 28.41 -13.35
C GLY A 28 17.73 27.55 -12.77
N ILE A 29 16.66 27.31 -13.53
CA ILE A 29 15.58 26.40 -13.14
C ILE A 29 16.11 24.98 -12.94
N LEU A 30 16.92 24.46 -13.87
CA LEU A 30 17.51 23.14 -13.75
C LEU A 30 18.45 23.02 -12.55
N GLN A 31 19.21 24.07 -12.23
CA GLN A 31 20.06 24.12 -11.05
C GLN A 31 19.23 24.13 -9.77
N TYR A 32 18.15 24.91 -9.73
CA TYR A 32 17.23 24.95 -8.60
C TYR A 32 16.56 23.60 -8.37
N VAL A 33 16.01 22.95 -9.39
CA VAL A 33 15.38 21.62 -9.29
C VAL A 33 16.38 20.55 -8.80
N LYS A 34 17.66 20.69 -9.14
CA LYS A 34 18.72 19.79 -8.65
C LYS A 34 19.23 20.13 -7.25
N SER A 35 18.94 21.32 -6.74
CA SER A 35 19.40 21.80 -5.44
C SER A 35 18.86 20.95 -4.29
N ASN A 36 19.63 20.88 -3.20
CA ASN A 36 19.17 20.18 -2.00
C ASN A 36 17.93 20.85 -1.40
N THR A 37 17.85 22.18 -1.45
CA THR A 37 16.70 22.95 -0.97
C THR A 37 15.39 22.55 -1.66
N PHE A 38 15.40 22.40 -3.00
CA PHE A 38 14.22 21.93 -3.72
C PHE A 38 13.87 20.49 -3.35
N LYS A 39 14.87 19.60 -3.28
CA LYS A 39 14.66 18.19 -2.93
C LYS A 39 14.08 18.04 -1.52
N GLU A 40 14.58 18.80 -0.55
CA GLU A 40 14.09 18.81 0.84
C GLU A 40 12.65 19.32 0.92
N LYS A 41 12.34 20.46 0.28
CA LYS A 41 10.96 20.97 0.21
C LYS A 41 10.01 20.00 -0.48
N ASN A 42 10.43 19.42 -1.61
CA ASN A 42 9.62 18.45 -2.33
C ASN A 42 9.39 17.18 -1.49
N LYS A 43 10.40 16.73 -0.75
CA LYS A 43 10.28 15.63 0.20
C LYS A 43 9.26 15.96 1.30
N GLU A 44 9.33 17.14 1.91
CA GLU A 44 8.38 17.59 2.93
C GLU A 44 6.93 17.63 2.40
N ILE A 45 6.73 18.14 1.18
CA ILE A 45 5.42 18.13 0.51
C ILE A 45 4.91 16.70 0.32
N MET A 46 5.77 15.79 -0.17
CA MET A 46 5.42 14.38 -0.34
C MET A 46 5.08 13.70 0.99
N GLU A 47 5.84 13.95 2.06
CA GLU A 47 5.56 13.42 3.40
C GLU A 47 4.21 13.91 3.94
N LYS A 48 3.90 15.19 3.75
CA LYS A 48 2.60 15.76 4.12
C LYS A 48 1.46 15.14 3.31
N ASN A 49 1.62 15.00 2.00
CA ASN A 49 0.62 14.37 1.13
C ASN A 49 0.40 12.90 1.51
N LEU A 50 1.47 12.16 1.81
CA LEU A 50 1.40 10.79 2.30
C LEU A 50 0.57 10.69 3.58
N ALA A 51 0.81 11.57 4.54
CA ALA A 51 0.05 11.60 5.80
C ALA A 51 -1.44 11.88 5.55
N ASP A 52 -1.77 12.84 4.69
CA ASP A 52 -3.15 13.17 4.33
C ASP A 52 -3.88 12.00 3.63
N LEU A 53 -3.20 11.33 2.69
CA LEU A 53 -3.75 10.14 2.01
C LEU A 53 -4.02 9.00 2.99
N LYS A 54 -3.13 8.74 3.96
CA LYS A 54 -3.37 7.74 5.02
C LYS A 54 -4.62 8.06 5.83
N VAL A 55 -4.83 9.33 6.18
CA VAL A 55 -6.02 9.80 6.90
C VAL A 55 -7.28 9.64 6.04
N LYS A 56 -7.24 10.06 4.77
CA LYS A 56 -8.35 9.91 3.82
C LYS A 56 -8.73 8.45 3.59
N GLY A 57 -7.75 7.57 3.44
CA GLY A 57 -7.96 6.12 3.34
C GLY A 57 -8.66 5.54 4.57
N ALA A 58 -8.16 5.86 5.77
CA ALA A 58 -8.77 5.41 7.02
C ALA A 58 -10.19 5.97 7.22
N TYR A 59 -10.42 7.23 6.86
CA TYR A 59 -11.72 7.87 6.93
C TYR A 59 -12.74 7.22 5.99
N SER A 60 -12.36 7.00 4.73
CA SER A 60 -13.20 6.35 3.71
C SER A 60 -13.53 4.91 4.11
N PHE A 61 -12.55 4.19 4.67
CA PHE A 61 -12.76 2.85 5.21
C PHE A 61 -13.81 2.84 6.32
N LYS A 62 -13.74 3.81 7.26
CA LYS A 62 -14.73 3.97 8.33
C LYS A 62 -16.15 4.25 7.80
N LYS A 63 -16.26 4.95 6.68
CA LYS A 63 -17.53 5.18 5.95
C LYS A 63 -18.02 3.98 5.14
N LYS A 64 -17.26 2.87 5.11
CA LYS A 64 -17.52 1.69 4.28
C LYS A 64 -17.41 1.97 2.76
N GLU A 65 -16.74 3.06 2.38
CA GLU A 65 -16.44 3.42 1.00
C GLU A 65 -15.14 2.71 0.57
N TYR A 66 -15.19 1.38 0.45
CA TYR A 66 -13.97 0.56 0.35
C TYR A 66 -13.17 0.78 -0.94
N TRP A 67 -13.83 1.10 -2.06
CA TRP A 67 -13.14 1.48 -3.31
C TRP A 67 -12.36 2.78 -3.16
N ALA A 68 -12.96 3.80 -2.54
CA ALA A 68 -12.28 5.07 -2.27
C ALA A 68 -11.12 4.89 -1.27
N ALA A 69 -11.32 4.07 -0.24
CA ALA A 69 -10.26 3.73 0.71
C ALA A 69 -9.07 3.03 0.01
N ALA A 70 -9.34 2.04 -0.85
CA ALA A 70 -8.32 1.34 -1.62
C ALA A 70 -7.56 2.29 -2.56
N PHE A 71 -8.26 3.23 -3.19
CA PHE A 71 -7.65 4.27 -4.03
C PHE A 71 -6.68 5.14 -3.21
N PHE A 72 -7.11 5.71 -2.07
CA PHE A 72 -6.22 6.52 -1.25
C PHE A 72 -5.01 5.74 -0.71
N TYR A 73 -5.18 4.45 -0.40
CA TYR A 73 -4.03 3.62 -0.02
C TYR A 73 -3.11 3.32 -1.20
N CYS A 74 -3.61 3.22 -2.44
CA CYS A 74 -2.80 3.11 -3.65
C CYS A 74 -1.90 4.34 -3.83
N GLU A 75 -2.48 5.53 -3.82
CA GLU A 75 -1.75 6.79 -3.92
C GLU A 75 -0.71 6.93 -2.78
N ALA A 76 -1.07 6.52 -1.56
CA ALA A 76 -0.15 6.54 -0.44
C ALA A 76 1.05 5.58 -0.64
N ILE A 77 0.83 4.41 -1.23
CA ILE A 77 1.91 3.46 -1.55
C ILE A 77 2.87 4.05 -2.58
N GLU A 78 2.34 4.70 -3.62
CA GLU A 78 3.16 5.34 -4.65
C GLU A 78 4.06 6.44 -4.08
N ILE A 79 3.51 7.34 -3.26
CA ILE A 79 4.31 8.37 -2.59
C ILE A 79 5.32 7.76 -1.62
N ALA A 80 4.95 6.74 -0.85
CA ALA A 80 5.86 6.06 0.06
C ALA A 80 7.05 5.43 -0.69
N SER A 81 6.80 4.80 -1.84
CA SER A 81 7.84 4.25 -2.72
C SER A 81 8.77 5.33 -3.26
N MET A 82 8.23 6.48 -3.71
CA MET A 82 9.03 7.64 -4.14
C MET A 82 9.91 8.22 -3.02
N LEU A 83 9.46 8.09 -1.76
CA LEU A 83 10.23 8.47 -0.58
C LEU A 83 11.24 7.40 -0.13
N GLY A 84 11.29 6.24 -0.80
CA GLY A 84 12.15 5.11 -0.42
C GLY A 84 11.71 4.42 0.87
N SER A 85 10.41 4.47 1.19
CA SER A 85 9.83 3.88 2.39
C SER A 85 8.78 2.83 2.02
N ASP A 86 9.00 1.60 2.48
CA ASP A 86 8.01 0.53 2.36
C ASP A 86 7.18 0.44 3.65
N ASP A 87 5.88 0.72 3.56
CA ASP A 87 4.96 0.67 4.69
C ASP A 87 3.98 -0.50 4.55
N ALA A 88 4.32 -1.63 5.19
CA ALA A 88 3.47 -2.82 5.27
C ALA A 88 2.04 -2.53 5.74
N ALA A 89 1.83 -1.47 6.55
CA ALA A 89 0.50 -1.12 7.01
C ALA A 89 -0.41 -0.62 5.88
N LEU A 90 0.14 0.04 4.85
CA LEU A 90 -0.64 0.49 3.70
C LEU A 90 -1.16 -0.70 2.90
N PHE A 91 -0.30 -1.67 2.59
CA PHE A 91 -0.68 -2.92 1.91
C PHE A 91 -1.69 -3.72 2.75
N SER A 92 -1.47 -3.86 4.07
CA SER A 92 -2.42 -4.55 4.96
C SER A 92 -3.79 -3.87 5.03
N ASN A 93 -3.85 -2.55 4.98
CA ASN A 93 -5.11 -1.79 4.97
C ASN A 93 -5.80 -1.86 3.60
N ARG A 94 -5.05 -1.82 2.49
CA ARG A 94 -5.59 -2.01 1.14
C ARG A 94 -6.14 -3.43 0.94
N SER A 95 -5.40 -4.45 1.41
CA SER A 95 -5.88 -5.84 1.51
C SER A 95 -7.22 -5.93 2.24
N LEU A 96 -7.35 -5.26 3.39
CA LEU A 96 -8.61 -5.22 4.13
C LEU A 96 -9.75 -4.59 3.32
N CYS A 97 -9.48 -3.57 2.51
CA CYS A 97 -10.50 -2.98 1.63
C CYS A 97 -11.01 -4.03 0.64
N PHE A 98 -10.11 -4.80 0.01
CA PHE A 98 -10.49 -5.85 -0.94
C PHE A 98 -11.22 -7.02 -0.27
N LEU A 99 -10.85 -7.40 0.96
CA LEU A 99 -11.63 -8.35 1.76
C LEU A 99 -13.07 -7.88 1.96
N ARG A 100 -13.26 -6.59 2.27
CA ARG A 100 -14.60 -6.00 2.47
C ARG A 100 -15.39 -5.86 1.16
N LEU A 101 -14.71 -5.80 0.02
CA LEU A 101 -15.30 -5.81 -1.31
C LEU A 101 -15.60 -7.23 -1.81
N GLY A 102 -15.12 -8.28 -1.13
CA GLY A 102 -15.28 -9.66 -1.57
C GLY A 102 -14.32 -10.08 -2.71
N ILE A 103 -13.25 -9.31 -2.94
CA ILE A 103 -12.26 -9.59 -3.99
C ILE A 103 -11.05 -10.30 -3.37
N GLY A 104 -11.12 -11.63 -3.31
CA GLY A 104 -10.14 -12.46 -2.61
C GLY A 104 -8.74 -12.43 -3.23
N GLU A 105 -8.61 -12.44 -4.56
CA GLU A 105 -7.29 -12.51 -5.21
C GLU A 105 -6.47 -11.25 -4.94
N TRP A 106 -7.12 -10.08 -5.03
CA TRP A 106 -6.46 -8.80 -4.75
C TRP A 106 -6.16 -8.66 -3.26
N ALA A 107 -7.06 -9.11 -2.39
CA ALA A 107 -6.81 -9.12 -0.95
C ALA A 107 -5.56 -9.94 -0.59
N LEU A 108 -5.40 -11.12 -1.21
CA LEU A 108 -4.28 -12.02 -0.97
C LEU A 108 -2.96 -11.43 -1.47
N MET A 109 -2.95 -10.88 -2.70
CA MET A 109 -1.77 -10.23 -3.28
C MET A 109 -1.22 -9.13 -2.35
N GLU A 110 -2.11 -8.25 -1.88
CA GLU A 110 -1.75 -7.17 -0.94
C GLU A 110 -1.29 -7.68 0.42
N ALA A 111 -1.95 -8.73 0.94
CA ALA A 111 -1.61 -9.31 2.24
C ALA A 111 -0.22 -9.95 2.24
N VAL A 112 0.13 -10.66 1.16
CA VAL A 112 1.44 -11.29 0.99
C VAL A 112 2.54 -10.23 0.94
N VAL A 113 2.35 -9.12 0.22
CA VAL A 113 3.31 -8.00 0.24
C VAL A 113 3.49 -7.45 1.66
N ALA A 114 2.39 -7.22 2.39
CA ALA A 114 2.46 -6.75 3.78
C ALA A 114 3.23 -7.72 4.69
N GLN A 115 3.03 -9.04 4.50
CA GLN A 115 3.74 -10.09 5.23
C GLN A 115 5.23 -10.11 4.89
N SER A 116 5.60 -10.02 3.61
CA SER A 116 6.99 -9.97 3.18
C SER A 116 7.73 -8.74 3.70
N LEU A 117 7.05 -7.59 3.77
CA LEU A 117 7.62 -6.35 4.30
C LEU A 117 7.80 -6.38 5.83
N ARG A 118 6.94 -7.10 6.56
CA ARG A 118 7.04 -7.28 8.02
C ARG A 118 6.71 -8.72 8.45
N PRO A 119 7.69 -9.64 8.37
CA PRO A 119 7.49 -11.06 8.69
C PRO A 119 7.16 -11.33 10.17
N GLU A 120 7.47 -10.41 11.09
CA GLU A 120 7.16 -10.56 12.52
C GLU A 120 5.84 -9.87 12.91
N TRP A 121 4.94 -9.63 11.93
CA TRP A 121 3.69 -8.92 12.17
C TRP A 121 2.46 -9.83 12.05
N PRO A 122 1.90 -10.34 13.17
CA PRO A 122 0.77 -11.28 13.16
C PRO A 122 -0.43 -10.82 12.33
N LYS A 123 -0.69 -9.50 12.28
CA LYS A 123 -1.81 -8.94 11.51
C LYS A 123 -1.67 -9.17 10.00
N ALA A 124 -0.46 -9.25 9.46
CA ALA A 124 -0.26 -9.57 8.04
C ALA A 124 -0.67 -11.02 7.73
N TYR A 125 -0.27 -11.97 8.58
CA TYR A 125 -0.69 -13.37 8.50
C TYR A 125 -2.20 -13.53 8.60
N TYR A 126 -2.84 -12.76 9.50
CA TYR A 126 -4.31 -12.74 9.58
C TYR A 126 -4.95 -12.30 8.25
N ARG A 127 -4.38 -11.29 7.56
CA ARG A 127 -4.90 -10.83 6.26
C ARG A 127 -4.75 -11.89 5.18
N VAL A 128 -3.61 -12.60 5.15
CA VAL A 128 -3.38 -13.72 4.22
C VAL A 128 -4.41 -14.81 4.48
N GLY A 129 -4.57 -15.25 5.73
CA GLY A 129 -5.54 -16.29 6.09
C GLY A 129 -6.98 -15.89 5.75
N ALA A 130 -7.37 -14.65 6.05
CA ALA A 130 -8.70 -14.14 5.72
C ALA A 130 -8.96 -14.08 4.20
N ALA A 131 -7.95 -13.75 3.39
CA ALA A 131 -8.06 -13.77 1.94
C ALA A 131 -8.18 -15.20 1.39
N CYS A 132 -7.39 -16.13 1.91
CA CYS A 132 -7.50 -17.56 1.57
C CYS A 132 -8.87 -18.13 1.95
N MET A 133 -9.43 -17.74 3.10
CA MET A 133 -10.80 -18.11 3.49
C MET A 133 -11.84 -17.66 2.46
N LEU A 134 -11.74 -16.41 2.00
CA LEU A 134 -12.64 -15.86 0.98
C LEU A 134 -12.51 -16.59 -0.36
N LEU A 135 -11.30 -17.02 -0.71
CA LEU A 135 -10.99 -17.82 -1.90
C LEU A 135 -11.30 -19.32 -1.72
N LYS A 136 -11.75 -19.75 -0.54
CA LYS A 136 -11.99 -21.14 -0.16
C LYS A 136 -10.74 -22.05 -0.24
N GLU A 137 -9.56 -21.45 -0.16
CA GLU A 137 -8.28 -22.15 -0.05
C GLU A 137 -8.01 -22.47 1.44
N TYR A 138 -8.82 -23.35 2.02
CA TYR A 138 -8.87 -23.53 3.48
C TYR A 138 -7.56 -24.07 4.07
N GLU A 139 -6.82 -24.92 3.35
CA GLU A 139 -5.52 -25.43 3.77
C GLU A 139 -4.51 -24.28 3.95
N LYS A 140 -4.46 -23.37 2.97
CA LYS A 140 -3.57 -22.19 3.04
C LYS A 140 -4.04 -21.22 4.11
N ALA A 141 -5.35 -21.09 4.33
CA ALA A 141 -5.89 -20.27 5.41
C ALA A 141 -5.46 -20.79 6.79
N CYS A 142 -5.60 -22.10 7.03
CA CYS A 142 -5.14 -22.76 8.26
C CYS A 142 -3.65 -22.49 8.51
N GLN A 143 -2.80 -22.70 7.49
CA GLN A 143 -1.36 -22.47 7.61
C GLN A 143 -1.05 -21.01 7.96
N ALA A 144 -1.64 -20.05 7.25
CA ALA A 144 -1.41 -18.63 7.49
C ALA A 144 -1.83 -18.21 8.91
N PHE A 145 -2.99 -18.67 9.39
CA PHE A 145 -3.41 -18.37 10.76
C PHE A 145 -2.51 -19.06 11.80
N MET A 146 -2.07 -20.29 11.55
CA MET A 146 -1.14 -20.98 12.45
C MET A 146 0.20 -20.25 12.55
N ASP A 147 0.76 -19.81 11.43
CA ASP A 147 2.01 -19.04 11.40
C ASP A 147 1.85 -17.71 12.15
N GLY A 148 0.72 -17.01 11.97
CA GLY A 148 0.42 -15.82 12.75
C GLY A 148 0.27 -16.08 14.25
N LEU A 149 -0.28 -17.24 14.64
CA LEU A 149 -0.43 -17.64 16.05
C LEU A 149 0.88 -18.05 16.69
N GLN A 150 1.89 -18.46 15.91
CA GLN A 150 3.25 -18.65 16.43
C GLN A 150 3.86 -17.31 16.90
N LEU A 151 3.50 -16.22 16.22
CA LEU A 151 3.96 -14.87 16.56
C LEU A 151 3.13 -14.23 17.69
N ASP A 152 1.81 -14.44 17.71
CA ASP A 152 0.93 -14.01 18.80
C ASP A 152 -0.01 -15.14 19.25
N PRO A 153 0.45 -16.01 20.17
CA PRO A 153 -0.34 -17.13 20.67
C PRO A 153 -1.55 -16.71 21.50
N THR A 154 -1.70 -15.43 21.84
CA THR A 154 -2.82 -14.93 22.66
C THR A 154 -3.96 -14.35 21.83
N ASN A 155 -3.75 -14.22 20.52
CA ASN A 155 -4.70 -13.62 19.60
C ASN A 155 -6.00 -14.43 19.48
N ARG A 156 -7.06 -13.97 20.16
CA ARG A 156 -8.36 -14.67 20.17
C ARG A 156 -9.02 -14.69 18.79
N GLU A 157 -9.00 -13.56 18.08
CA GLU A 157 -9.61 -13.42 16.75
C GLU A 157 -8.97 -14.39 15.75
N MET A 158 -7.64 -14.51 15.78
CA MET A 158 -6.93 -15.43 14.90
C MET A 158 -7.16 -16.91 15.27
N LYS A 159 -7.29 -17.25 16.57
CA LYS A 159 -7.69 -18.61 16.99
C LYS A 159 -9.08 -18.99 16.53
N GLU A 160 -10.01 -18.04 16.55
CA GLU A 160 -11.37 -18.23 16.05
C GLU A 160 -11.37 -18.44 14.54
N ALA A 161 -10.67 -17.58 13.79
CA ALA A 161 -10.52 -17.71 12.35
C ALA A 161 -9.82 -19.02 11.92
N HIS A 162 -8.79 -19.46 12.66
CA HIS A 162 -8.14 -20.76 12.43
C HIS A 162 -9.11 -21.92 12.64
N ARG A 163 -9.91 -21.91 13.71
CA ARG A 163 -10.92 -22.95 13.96
C ARG A 163 -11.97 -23.00 12.85
N GLU A 164 -12.43 -21.83 12.40
CA GLU A 164 -13.36 -21.73 11.27
C GLU A 164 -12.75 -22.33 9.99
N ALA A 165 -11.48 -22.01 9.69
CA ALA A 165 -10.77 -22.57 8.54
C ALA A 165 -10.68 -24.10 8.59
N VAL A 166 -10.36 -24.68 9.76
CA VAL A 166 -10.31 -26.14 9.96
C VAL A 166 -11.70 -26.78 9.78
N ASP A 167 -12.75 -26.15 10.30
CA ASP A 167 -14.11 -26.64 10.14
C ASP A 167 -14.59 -26.60 8.68
N CYS A 168 -14.23 -25.54 7.94
CA CYS A 168 -14.49 -25.44 6.51
C CYS A 168 -13.72 -26.49 5.72
N LEU A 169 -12.45 -26.72 6.04
CA LEU A 169 -11.61 -27.74 5.42
C LEU A 169 -12.22 -29.15 5.59
N ARG A 170 -12.64 -29.50 6.81
CA ARG A 170 -13.26 -30.80 7.11
C ARG A 170 -14.60 -31.03 6.38
N LYS A 171 -15.35 -29.96 6.14
CA LYS A 171 -16.64 -30.01 5.42
C LYS A 171 -16.46 -30.01 3.89
N SER A 172 -15.26 -29.73 3.39
CA SER A 172 -14.99 -29.71 1.96
C SER A 172 -15.05 -31.15 1.41
N PRO A 173 -15.88 -31.44 0.39
CA PRO A 173 -16.09 -32.81 -0.11
C PRO A 173 -14.88 -33.41 -0.88
N PHE A 174 -13.74 -32.73 -0.88
CA PHE A 174 -12.50 -33.17 -1.55
C PHE A 174 -11.41 -33.68 -0.58
N GLY A 175 -11.78 -33.97 0.68
CA GLY A 175 -10.89 -34.53 1.69
C GLY A 175 -10.61 -36.04 1.60
N GLU A 176 -10.73 -36.66 0.42
CA GLU A 176 -10.23 -38.02 0.17
C GLU A 176 -9.50 -38.09 -1.18
N GLY A 177 -8.23 -38.51 -1.15
CA GLY A 177 -7.56 -39.11 -2.31
C GLY A 177 -6.55 -38.23 -3.05
N SER A 178 -5.33 -38.12 -2.51
CA SER A 178 -4.13 -38.15 -3.35
C SER A 178 -3.19 -39.15 -2.71
N GLN A 179 -3.31 -40.41 -3.15
CA GLN A 179 -2.27 -41.42 -3.01
C GLN A 179 -1.04 -41.02 -3.83
#